data_AF-A0A7C2VXA3-F1
#
_entry.id   AF-A0A7C2VXA3-F1
#
_cell.length_a   1.000
_cell.length_b   1.000
_cell.length_c   1.000
_cell.angle_alpha   90.00
_cell.angle_beta   90.00
_cell.angle_gamma   90.00
#
_symmetry.space_group_name_H-M   'P 1'
#
loop_
_entity.id
_entity.type
_entity.pdbx_description
1 polymer ?
#
loop_
_entity_poly.entity_id
_entity_poly.type
_entity_poly.pdbx_seq_one_letter_code
_entity_poly.pdbx_strand_id
1 'polypeptide(L)'
;MDRAAMWELKDPAPVKLIIGILAANRQCLDEAVEAAGRRFGAVDLRSEEWPFDSTEYYRKQIGPRILRQFISIDDLIDPGLLGAIKLMTNALERRLAVQAALPLPRPVNLDPGCIEPSKLVLATTKNYSHRIYIGRRIWAEVTLVYDKGWKAMPYTYPDYRQECYFEFFDQVRERLAAQLKGPVRVRRRLGILGGLRV
;
A
#
# COMPACT_ATOMS: atom_id res chain seq x y z
N MET A 1 12.97 -46.75 11.14
CA MET A 1 13.28 -45.41 10.61
C MET A 1 12.03 -44.59 10.74
N ASP A 2 12.03 -43.68 11.71
CA ASP A 2 10.88 -42.86 12.05
C ASP A 2 10.59 -41.90 10.89
N ARG A 3 9.36 -41.89 10.38
CA ARG A 3 8.93 -40.93 9.37
C ARG A 3 8.89 -39.58 10.06
N ALA A 4 10.00 -38.85 10.01
CA ALA A 4 10.09 -37.47 10.51
C ALA A 4 8.86 -36.69 10.03
N ALA A 5 8.09 -36.17 10.99
CA ALA A 5 6.90 -35.40 10.74
C ALA A 5 7.22 -34.26 9.75
N MET A 6 6.74 -34.40 8.51
CA MET A 6 6.84 -33.34 7.51
C MET A 6 5.94 -32.18 7.91
N TRP A 7 6.39 -30.97 7.61
CA TRP A 7 5.68 -29.74 7.95
C TRP A 7 4.46 -29.60 7.05
N GLU A 8 3.27 -29.47 7.65
CA GLU A 8 2.07 -29.13 6.90
C GLU A 8 2.13 -27.66 6.47
N LEU A 9 2.15 -27.43 5.15
CA LEU A 9 2.09 -26.09 4.59
C LEU A 9 0.68 -25.54 4.74
N LYS A 10 0.56 -24.37 5.37
CA LYS A 10 -0.69 -23.62 5.48
C LYS A 10 -0.66 -22.44 4.54
N ASP A 11 -1.80 -22.17 3.91
CA ASP A 11 -1.98 -20.94 3.14
C ASP A 11 -1.80 -19.71 4.05
N PRO A 12 -1.21 -18.62 3.52
CA PRO A 12 -1.09 -17.39 4.29
C PRO A 12 -2.47 -16.81 4.58
N ALA A 13 -2.61 -16.22 5.78
CA ALA A 13 -3.81 -15.45 6.11
C ALA A 13 -3.96 -14.26 5.15
N PRO A 14 -5.18 -13.93 4.72
CA PRO A 14 -5.41 -12.77 3.87
C PRO A 14 -5.16 -11.48 4.67
N VAL A 15 -4.70 -10.44 3.97
CA VAL A 15 -4.24 -9.18 4.57
C VAL A 15 -5.00 -7.99 4.02
N LYS A 16 -4.96 -6.86 4.74
CA LYS A 16 -5.65 -5.63 4.32
C LYS A 16 -4.76 -4.84 3.38
N LEU A 17 -5.23 -4.55 2.16
CA LEU A 17 -4.53 -3.66 1.24
C LEU A 17 -4.70 -2.21 1.72
N ILE A 18 -3.58 -1.53 1.91
CA ILE A 18 -3.50 -0.09 2.20
C ILE A 18 -2.67 0.59 1.11
N ILE A 19 -3.04 1.80 0.69
CA ILE A 19 -2.28 2.58 -0.28
C ILE A 19 -2.04 3.97 0.29
N GLY A 20 -0.77 4.32 0.47
CA GLY A 20 -0.36 5.69 0.73
C GLY A 20 -0.32 6.49 -0.58
N ILE A 21 -0.95 7.65 -0.58
CA ILE A 21 -1.07 8.52 -1.73
C ILE A 21 -0.34 9.83 -1.42
N LEU A 22 0.51 10.24 -2.35
CA LEU A 22 1.01 11.63 -2.43
C LEU A 22 0.45 12.26 -3.69
N ALA A 23 -0.08 13.47 -3.60
CA ALA A 23 -0.71 14.16 -4.74
C ALA A 23 -0.34 15.64 -4.81
N ALA A 24 -0.30 16.18 -6.03
CA ALA A 24 0.05 17.58 -6.32
C ALA A 24 -0.99 18.59 -5.80
N ASN A 25 -2.26 18.17 -5.76
CA ASN A 25 -3.40 18.95 -5.32
C ASN A 25 -4.58 18.02 -5.00
N ARG A 26 -5.68 18.59 -4.51
CA ARG A 26 -6.88 17.84 -4.11
C ARG A 26 -7.52 17.07 -5.26
N GLN A 27 -7.58 17.65 -6.45
CA GLN A 27 -8.14 16.97 -7.63
C GLN A 27 -7.35 15.69 -7.97
N CYS A 28 -6.01 15.79 -8.02
CA CYS A 28 -5.14 14.63 -8.24
C CYS A 28 -5.33 13.54 -7.17
N LEU A 29 -5.59 13.97 -5.93
CA LEU A 29 -5.83 13.05 -4.81
C LEU A 29 -7.15 12.30 -4.97
N ASP A 30 -8.25 13.01 -5.27
CA ASP A 30 -9.56 12.40 -5.49
C ASP A 30 -9.54 11.45 -6.71
N GLU A 31 -8.93 11.87 -7.82
CA GLU A 31 -8.73 11.02 -9.01
C GLU A 31 -7.93 9.75 -8.68
N ALA A 32 -6.89 9.86 -7.84
CA ALA A 32 -6.09 8.73 -7.40
C ALA A 32 -6.89 7.73 -6.55
N VAL A 33 -7.70 8.23 -5.61
CA VAL A 33 -8.58 7.41 -4.77
C VAL A 33 -9.60 6.67 -5.62
N GLU A 34 -10.28 7.37 -6.53
CA GLU A 34 -11.24 6.74 -7.44
C GLU A 34 -10.59 5.69 -8.35
N ALA A 35 -9.43 6.01 -8.91
CA ALA A 35 -8.72 5.10 -9.81
C ALA A 35 -8.24 3.85 -9.07
N ALA A 36 -7.78 4.00 -7.82
CA ALA A 36 -7.44 2.88 -6.96
C ALA A 36 -8.68 2.03 -6.61
N GLY A 37 -9.81 2.67 -6.28
CA GLY A 37 -11.07 1.99 -6.00
C GLY A 37 -11.58 1.16 -7.18
N ARG A 38 -11.61 1.77 -8.38
CA ARG A 38 -11.93 1.05 -9.62
C ARG A 38 -10.99 -0.13 -9.89
N ARG A 39 -9.71 0.00 -9.51
CA ARG A 39 -8.68 -0.98 -9.83
C ARG A 39 -8.64 -2.16 -8.86
N PHE A 40 -8.78 -1.90 -7.57
CA PHE A 40 -8.48 -2.87 -6.51
C PHE A 40 -9.72 -3.34 -5.75
N GLY A 41 -10.83 -2.59 -5.78
CA GLY A 41 -12.07 -2.87 -5.06
C GLY A 41 -12.57 -1.62 -4.33
N ALA A 42 -13.76 -1.72 -3.72
CA ALA A 42 -14.33 -0.60 -2.97
C ALA A 42 -13.35 -0.10 -1.89
N VAL A 43 -13.20 1.21 -1.79
CA VAL A 43 -12.48 1.84 -0.67
C VAL A 43 -13.39 1.81 0.54
N ASP A 44 -12.96 1.21 1.65
CA ASP A 44 -13.78 1.12 2.87
C ASP A 44 -13.35 2.11 3.97
N LEU A 45 -12.09 2.50 3.99
CA LEU A 45 -11.59 3.58 4.85
C LEU A 45 -10.73 4.55 4.05
N ARG A 46 -10.85 5.83 4.38
CA ARG A 46 -10.06 6.94 3.84
C ARG A 46 -9.63 7.80 5.02
N SER A 47 -8.33 8.10 5.11
CA SER A 47 -7.82 8.95 6.19
C SER A 47 -8.17 10.41 5.96
N GLU A 48 -7.90 11.24 6.97
CA GLU A 48 -7.74 12.68 6.77
C GLU A 48 -6.66 12.99 5.74
N GLU A 49 -6.61 14.25 5.33
CA GLU A 49 -5.60 14.76 4.40
C GLU A 49 -4.62 15.65 5.14
N TRP A 50 -3.34 15.34 4.96
CA TRP A 50 -2.27 16.07 5.62
C TRP A 50 -1.33 16.69 4.59
N PRO A 51 -0.72 17.84 4.91
CA PRO A 51 0.44 18.29 4.14
C PRO A 51 1.57 17.27 4.28
N PHE A 52 2.34 17.08 3.20
CA PHE A 52 3.54 16.25 3.21
C PHE A 52 4.79 17.12 3.07
N ASP A 53 5.59 17.17 4.14
CA ASP A 53 6.80 17.99 4.27
C ASP A 53 8.04 17.18 4.70
N SER A 54 7.93 15.85 4.78
CA SER A 54 8.98 14.98 5.33
C SER A 54 10.24 14.85 4.46
N THR A 55 10.18 15.25 3.18
CA THR A 55 11.34 15.30 2.29
C THR A 55 11.08 16.18 1.06
N GLU A 56 12.12 16.85 0.56
CA GLU A 56 12.06 17.58 -0.71
C GLU A 56 12.15 16.69 -1.96
N TYR A 57 12.42 15.39 -1.79
CA TYR A 57 12.65 14.43 -2.89
C TYR A 57 11.56 14.46 -3.97
N TYR A 58 10.29 14.60 -3.56
CA TYR A 58 9.16 14.59 -4.48
C TYR A 58 8.82 15.94 -5.09
N ARG A 59 9.43 17.04 -4.62
CA ARG A 59 9.03 18.40 -5.00
C ARG A 59 9.08 18.65 -6.52
N LYS A 60 10.13 18.14 -7.19
CA LYS A 60 10.27 18.25 -8.66
C LYS A 60 9.30 17.34 -9.44
N GLN A 61 8.78 16.29 -8.80
CA GLN A 61 7.93 15.29 -9.45
C GLN A 61 6.45 15.58 -9.27
N ILE A 62 6.05 15.88 -8.03
CA ILE A 62 4.66 16.07 -7.59
C ILE A 62 4.32 17.55 -7.44
N GLY A 63 5.30 18.42 -7.22
CA GLY A 63 5.09 19.84 -6.99
C GLY A 63 5.33 20.26 -5.54
N PRO A 64 5.17 21.57 -5.23
CA PRO A 64 5.63 22.16 -3.97
C PRO A 64 4.68 22.01 -2.79
N ARG A 65 3.42 21.66 -3.01
CA ARG A 65 2.37 21.53 -1.98
C ARG A 65 1.76 20.13 -2.05
N ILE A 66 2.51 19.16 -1.54
CA ILE A 66 2.14 17.75 -1.63
C ILE A 66 1.10 17.45 -0.54
N LEU A 67 0.01 16.79 -0.93
CA LEU A 67 -0.97 16.21 -0.02
C LEU A 67 -0.67 14.74 0.22
N ARG A 68 -0.85 14.29 1.46
CA ARG A 68 -0.82 12.89 1.88
C ARG A 68 -2.22 12.41 2.23
N GLN A 69 -2.54 11.20 1.80
CA GLN A 69 -3.69 10.45 2.30
C GLN A 69 -3.43 8.96 2.26
N PHE A 70 -4.11 8.20 3.10
CA PHE A 70 -4.17 6.75 3.01
C PHE A 70 -5.60 6.29 2.71
N ILE A 71 -5.69 5.18 1.98
CA ILE A 71 -6.94 4.46 1.77
C ILE A 71 -6.74 2.97 2.07
N SER A 72 -7.78 2.29 2.52
CA SER A 72 -7.84 0.83 2.51
C SER A 72 -8.91 0.30 1.56
N ILE A 73 -8.70 -0.92 1.08
CA ILE A 73 -9.63 -1.61 0.18
C ILE A 73 -10.44 -2.65 0.97
N ASP A 74 -11.74 -2.74 0.72
CA ASP A 74 -12.67 -3.59 1.45
C ASP A 74 -12.28 -5.07 1.35
N ASP A 75 -12.15 -5.59 0.12
CA ASP A 75 -11.70 -6.97 -0.15
C ASP A 75 -10.30 -7.19 0.44
N LEU A 76 -10.14 -8.26 1.23
CA LEU A 76 -8.80 -8.68 1.65
C LEU A 76 -8.03 -9.25 0.47
N ILE A 77 -6.71 -9.20 0.52
CA ILE A 77 -5.84 -9.73 -0.54
C ILE A 77 -5.03 -10.92 -0.03
N ASP A 78 -4.71 -11.83 -0.94
CA ASP A 78 -3.57 -12.73 -0.74
C ASP A 78 -2.28 -11.89 -0.67
N PRO A 79 -1.46 -11.99 0.39
CA PRO A 79 -0.24 -11.19 0.53
C PRO A 79 0.75 -11.40 -0.63
N GLY A 80 0.73 -12.55 -1.31
CA GLY A 80 1.55 -12.83 -2.50
C GLY A 80 1.21 -11.93 -3.71
N LEU A 81 0.07 -11.23 -3.69
CA LEU A 81 -0.30 -10.27 -4.73
C LEU A 81 0.42 -8.93 -4.59
N LEU A 82 1.06 -8.62 -3.45
CA LEU A 82 1.62 -7.31 -3.16
C LEU A 82 2.60 -6.82 -4.24
N GLY A 83 3.46 -7.72 -4.76
CA GLY A 83 4.37 -7.40 -5.87
C GLY A 83 3.65 -7.04 -7.17
N ALA A 84 2.56 -7.75 -7.51
CA ALA A 84 1.76 -7.42 -8.69
C ALA A 84 0.99 -6.10 -8.50
N ILE A 85 0.48 -5.85 -7.29
CA ILE A 85 -0.19 -4.60 -6.93
C ILE A 85 0.75 -3.41 -7.13
N LYS A 86 2.01 -3.49 -6.68
CA LYS A 86 2.99 -2.39 -6.91
C LYS A 86 3.22 -2.10 -8.39
N LEU A 87 3.29 -3.11 -9.24
CA LEU A 87 3.38 -2.88 -10.69
C LEU A 87 2.13 -2.18 -11.25
N MET A 88 0.95 -2.53 -10.73
CA MET A 88 -0.31 -1.92 -11.13
C MET A 88 -0.43 -0.47 -10.65
N THR A 89 -0.01 -0.16 -9.42
CA THR A 89 0.01 1.23 -8.95
C THR A 89 0.99 2.07 -9.74
N ASN A 90 2.19 1.55 -10.08
CA ASN A 90 3.13 2.24 -10.96
C ASN A 90 2.54 2.52 -12.36
N ALA A 91 1.74 1.60 -12.90
CA ALA A 91 1.03 1.83 -14.16
C ALA A 91 -0.10 2.85 -14.03
N LEU A 92 -0.80 2.86 -12.89
CA LEU A 92 -1.86 3.80 -12.58
C LEU A 92 -1.34 5.23 -12.45
N GLU A 93 -0.21 5.42 -11.77
CA GLU A 93 0.48 6.73 -11.68
C GLU A 93 0.81 7.30 -13.06
N ARG A 94 1.30 6.48 -13.99
CA ARG A 94 1.59 6.93 -15.37
C ARG A 94 0.33 7.40 -16.09
N ARG A 95 -0.80 6.71 -15.88
CA ARG A 95 -2.10 7.11 -16.47
C ARG A 95 -2.60 8.40 -15.87
N LEU A 96 -2.55 8.52 -14.54
CA LEU A 96 -2.94 9.73 -13.82
C LEU A 96 -2.07 10.94 -14.22
N ALA A 97 -0.77 10.72 -14.45
CA ALA A 97 0.12 11.78 -14.94
C ALA A 97 -0.32 12.35 -16.29
N VAL A 98 -0.74 11.47 -17.23
CA VAL A 98 -1.27 11.90 -18.53
C VAL A 98 -2.63 12.59 -18.38
N GLN A 99 -3.51 12.07 -17.53
CA GLN A 99 -4.86 12.60 -17.34
C GLN A 99 -4.89 13.96 -16.65
N ALA A 100 -4.04 14.16 -15.63
CA ALA A 100 -3.97 15.41 -14.90
C ALA A 100 -3.53 16.60 -15.78
N ALA A 101 -2.81 16.33 -16.88
CA ALA A 101 -2.32 17.34 -17.83
C ALA A 101 -1.57 18.52 -17.16
N LEU A 102 -0.92 18.25 -16.03
CA LEU A 102 -0.11 19.22 -15.29
C LEU A 102 1.33 19.24 -15.85
N PRO A 103 2.07 20.36 -15.70
CA PRO A 103 3.50 20.43 -16.03
C PRO A 103 4.36 19.73 -14.95
N LEU A 104 3.96 18.52 -14.55
CA LEU A 104 4.56 17.71 -13.50
C LEU A 104 4.70 16.27 -14.00
N PRO A 105 5.88 15.64 -13.92
CA PRO A 105 6.11 14.32 -14.52
C PRO A 105 5.39 13.19 -13.77
N ARG A 106 5.06 13.38 -12.48
CA ARG A 106 4.40 12.37 -11.64
C ARG A 106 3.58 13.09 -10.57
N PRO A 107 2.40 13.65 -10.92
CA PRO A 107 1.57 14.43 -9.99
C PRO A 107 0.92 13.58 -8.89
N VAL A 108 0.98 12.24 -9.02
CA VAL A 108 0.52 11.27 -8.01
C VAL A 108 1.57 10.19 -7.82
N ASN A 109 1.83 9.83 -6.56
CA ASN A 109 2.59 8.66 -6.15
C ASN A 109 1.70 7.74 -5.29
N LEU A 110 1.69 6.46 -5.61
CA LEU A 110 0.91 5.40 -4.98
C LEU A 110 1.86 4.35 -4.39
N ASP A 111 1.87 4.29 -3.06
CA ASP A 111 2.66 3.34 -2.27
C ASP A 111 1.76 2.28 -1.67
N PRO A 112 1.54 1.15 -2.37
CA PRO A 112 0.80 0.04 -1.83
C PRO A 112 1.59 -0.69 -0.76
N GLY A 113 0.87 -1.12 0.27
CA GLY A 113 1.33 -2.00 1.32
C GLY A 113 0.21 -2.94 1.76
N CYS A 114 0.50 -3.72 2.78
CA CYS A 114 -0.51 -4.44 3.52
C CYS A 114 -0.37 -4.26 5.02
N ILE A 115 -1.52 -4.28 5.70
CA ILE A 115 -1.59 -4.40 7.14
C ILE A 115 -1.94 -5.86 7.47
N GLU A 116 -1.16 -6.39 8.40
CA GLU A 116 -1.40 -7.62 9.16
C GLU A 116 -1.69 -7.25 10.62
N PRO A 117 -2.21 -8.18 11.45
CA PRO A 117 -2.43 -7.91 12.87
C PRO A 117 -1.19 -7.41 13.63
N SER A 118 0.01 -7.79 13.17
CA SER A 118 1.29 -7.52 13.83
C SER A 118 2.21 -6.55 13.09
N LYS A 119 1.87 -6.09 11.87
CA LYS A 119 2.78 -5.26 11.07
C LYS A 119 2.13 -4.53 9.90
N LEU A 120 2.77 -3.46 9.47
CA LEU A 120 2.55 -2.80 8.18
C LEU A 120 3.76 -3.09 7.27
N VAL A 121 3.49 -3.58 6.07
CA VAL A 121 4.50 -3.90 5.06
C VAL A 121 4.29 -3.04 3.83
N LEU A 122 5.35 -2.39 3.32
CA LEU A 122 5.29 -1.61 2.07
C LEU A 122 6.01 -2.32 0.93
N ALA A 123 5.49 -2.11 -0.29
CA ALA A 123 6.09 -2.60 -1.52
C ALA A 123 6.89 -1.51 -2.24
N THR A 124 8.08 -1.84 -2.72
CA THR A 124 8.99 -0.89 -3.35
C THR A 124 9.78 -1.50 -4.50
N THR A 125 10.16 -0.68 -5.48
CA THR A 125 11.07 -1.06 -6.57
C THR A 125 12.54 -0.90 -6.20
N LYS A 126 12.83 -0.35 -5.02
CA LYS A 126 14.19 0.01 -4.59
C LYS A 126 14.70 -1.04 -3.60
N ASN A 127 15.74 -1.79 -3.97
CA ASN A 127 16.41 -2.68 -3.02
C ASN A 127 17.20 -1.89 -1.95
N TYR A 128 17.29 -2.42 -0.74
CA TYR A 128 18.12 -1.91 0.36
C TYR A 128 18.38 -3.02 1.40
N SER A 129 19.23 -2.76 2.40
CA SER A 129 19.74 -3.79 3.32
C SER A 129 18.66 -4.60 4.07
N HIS A 130 17.53 -3.98 4.42
CA HIS A 130 16.42 -4.64 5.14
C HIS A 130 15.26 -5.10 4.24
N ARG A 131 15.39 -4.94 2.91
CA ARG A 131 14.32 -5.18 1.95
C ARG A 131 14.42 -6.58 1.36
N ILE A 132 13.31 -7.31 1.39
CA ILE A 132 13.25 -8.70 0.94
C ILE A 132 12.64 -8.74 -0.46
N TYR A 133 13.28 -9.45 -1.38
CA TYR A 133 12.74 -9.64 -2.73
C TYR A 133 11.48 -10.51 -2.68
N ILE A 134 10.37 -10.03 -3.25
CA ILE A 134 9.07 -10.73 -3.27
C ILE A 134 8.62 -11.09 -4.69
N GLY A 135 9.57 -11.13 -5.64
CA GLY A 135 9.29 -11.40 -7.05
C GLY A 135 9.00 -10.15 -7.87
N ARG A 136 8.95 -10.30 -9.20
CA ARG A 136 8.55 -9.25 -10.16
C ARG A 136 9.36 -7.94 -10.07
N ARG A 137 10.64 -8.02 -9.68
CA ARG A 137 11.50 -6.83 -9.42
C ARG A 137 10.93 -5.90 -8.34
N ILE A 138 10.18 -6.46 -7.38
CA ILE A 138 9.63 -5.76 -6.23
C ILE A 138 10.22 -6.33 -4.95
N TRP A 139 10.44 -5.45 -3.99
CA TRP A 139 10.85 -5.77 -2.63
C TRP A 139 9.79 -5.35 -1.63
N ALA A 140 9.76 -6.01 -0.48
CA ALA A 140 8.94 -5.67 0.66
C ALA A 140 9.81 -5.27 1.86
N GLU A 141 9.29 -4.36 2.68
CA GLU A 141 9.87 -4.03 3.98
C GLU A 141 8.79 -3.98 5.05
N VAL A 142 9.11 -4.48 6.25
CA VAL A 142 8.29 -4.27 7.44
C VAL A 142 8.49 -2.82 7.89
N THR A 143 7.58 -1.94 7.50
CA THR A 143 7.68 -0.51 7.77
C THR A 143 7.33 -0.17 9.22
N LEU A 144 6.36 -0.87 9.81
CA LEU A 144 5.99 -0.74 11.22
C LEU A 144 5.69 -2.13 11.78
N VAL A 145 6.01 -2.35 13.05
CA VAL A 145 5.52 -3.51 13.82
C VAL A 145 4.49 -3.06 14.83
N TYR A 146 3.53 -3.92 15.15
CA TYR A 146 2.51 -3.65 16.16
C TYR A 146 2.76 -4.49 17.40
N ASP A 147 3.05 -3.81 18.51
CA ASP A 147 3.11 -4.40 19.85
C ASP A 147 2.56 -3.37 20.84
N LYS A 148 1.31 -3.58 21.24
CA LYS A 148 0.51 -2.64 22.06
C LYS A 148 0.59 -1.19 21.52
N GLY A 149 0.57 -1.07 20.19
CA GLY A 149 0.76 0.17 19.45
C GLY A 149 1.79 0.03 18.32
N TRP A 150 1.75 0.96 17.36
CA TRP A 150 2.69 0.97 16.24
C TRP A 150 4.10 1.37 16.68
N LYS A 151 5.10 0.62 16.23
CA LYS A 151 6.51 0.86 16.49
C LYS A 151 7.26 1.01 15.18
N ALA A 152 7.96 2.12 15.06
CA ALA A 152 8.87 2.37 13.95
C ALA A 152 10.15 1.55 14.08
N MET A 153 10.60 1.02 12.96
CA MET A 153 11.92 0.41 12.80
C MET A 153 12.98 1.50 12.57
N PRO A 154 14.28 1.21 12.77
CA PRO A 154 15.35 2.18 12.50
C PRO A 154 15.30 2.78 11.09
N TYR A 155 14.82 2.00 10.11
CA TYR A 155 14.73 2.36 8.70
C TYR A 155 13.33 2.85 8.25
N THR A 156 12.35 2.97 9.15
CA THR A 156 11.01 3.48 8.82
C THR A 156 11.10 4.92 8.31
N TYR A 157 10.43 5.18 7.19
CA TYR A 157 10.34 6.51 6.59
C TYR A 157 9.87 7.55 7.62
N PRO A 158 10.41 8.78 7.62
CA PRO A 158 10.09 9.79 8.62
C PRO A 158 8.59 10.08 8.76
N ASP A 159 7.88 10.14 7.63
CA ASP A 159 6.45 10.46 7.61
C ASP A 159 5.61 9.35 8.27
N TYR A 160 5.99 8.08 8.13
CA TYR A 160 5.32 6.94 8.77
C TYR A 160 5.52 6.89 10.29
N ARG A 161 6.21 7.86 10.91
CA ARG A 161 6.37 7.96 12.37
C ARG A 161 5.34 8.90 13.00
N GLN A 162 4.46 9.51 12.20
CA GLN A 162 3.47 10.46 12.67
C GLN A 162 2.31 9.74 13.39
N GLU A 163 1.94 10.24 14.56
CA GLU A 163 0.84 9.68 15.37
C GLU A 163 -0.50 9.72 14.63
N CYS A 164 -0.77 10.78 13.86
CA CYS A 164 -1.99 10.87 13.05
C CYS A 164 -2.10 9.74 12.01
N TYR A 165 -0.98 9.16 11.55
CA TYR A 165 -1.01 8.01 10.65
C TYR A 165 -1.31 6.72 11.42
N PHE A 166 -0.80 6.60 12.65
CA PHE A 166 -1.04 5.46 13.52
C PHE A 166 -2.52 5.31 13.88
N GLU A 167 -3.22 6.42 14.16
CA GLU A 167 -4.67 6.42 14.40
C GLU A 167 -5.44 5.82 13.22
N PHE A 168 -5.07 6.18 11.99
CA PHE A 168 -5.68 5.58 10.80
C PHE A 168 -5.28 4.11 10.63
N PHE A 169 -4.02 3.74 10.85
CA PHE A 169 -3.57 2.36 10.73
C PHE A 169 -4.23 1.44 11.75
N ASP A 170 -4.55 1.95 12.95
CA ASP A 170 -5.34 1.23 13.94
C ASP A 170 -6.75 0.94 13.43
N GLN A 171 -7.45 1.92 12.84
CA GLN A 171 -8.77 1.69 12.22
C GLN A 171 -8.70 0.60 11.14
N VAL A 172 -7.68 0.64 10.28
CA VAL A 172 -7.48 -0.37 9.23
C VAL A 172 -7.20 -1.76 9.83
N ARG A 173 -6.40 -1.83 10.89
CA ARG A 173 -6.06 -3.08 11.59
C ARG A 173 -7.28 -3.66 12.32
N GLU A 174 -8.10 -2.83 12.96
CA GLU A 174 -9.34 -3.24 13.61
C GLU A 174 -10.36 -3.76 12.59
N ARG A 175 -10.49 -3.07 11.46
CA ARG A 175 -11.30 -3.51 10.31
C ARG A 175 -10.85 -4.88 9.82
N LEU A 176 -9.54 -5.09 9.64
CA LEU A 176 -8.98 -6.40 9.30
C LEU A 176 -9.32 -7.47 10.34
N ALA A 177 -9.13 -7.18 11.63
CA ALA A 177 -9.40 -8.13 12.70
C ALA A 177 -10.89 -8.54 12.76
N ALA A 178 -11.80 -7.60 12.48
CA ALA A 178 -13.23 -7.89 12.36
C ALA A 178 -13.53 -8.76 11.13
N GLN A 179 -12.95 -8.43 9.97
CA GLN A 179 -13.15 -9.19 8.73
C GLN A 179 -12.65 -10.63 8.88
N LEU A 180 -11.50 -10.86 9.50
CA LEU A 180 -10.93 -12.21 9.71
C LEU A 180 -11.78 -13.11 10.62
N LYS A 181 -12.70 -12.56 11.42
CA LYS A 181 -13.65 -13.34 12.25
C LYS A 181 -14.94 -13.72 11.52
N GLY A 182 -15.21 -13.13 10.36
CA GLY A 182 -16.45 -13.31 9.60
C GLY A 182 -16.22 -13.93 8.21
N PRO A 183 -17.27 -14.00 7.37
CA PRO A 183 -17.11 -14.39 5.97
C PRO A 183 -16.25 -13.36 5.21
N VAL A 184 -15.12 -13.82 4.68
CA VAL A 184 -14.11 -12.97 4.04
C VAL A 184 -14.23 -13.01 2.51
N ARG A 185 -14.31 -11.85 1.88
CA ARG A 185 -14.01 -11.71 0.44
C ARG A 185 -12.50 -11.58 0.27
N VAL A 186 -11.87 -12.61 -0.27
CA VAL A 186 -10.42 -12.63 -0.52
C VAL A 186 -10.15 -12.58 -2.02
N ARG A 187 -9.44 -11.54 -2.44
CA ARG A 187 -8.89 -11.43 -3.78
C ARG A 187 -7.60 -12.25 -3.86
N ARG A 188 -7.66 -13.38 -4.56
CA ARG A 188 -6.51 -14.27 -4.84
C ARG A 188 -5.87 -14.05 -6.22
N ARG A 189 -6.56 -13.32 -7.09
CA ARG A 189 -6.06 -12.95 -8.43
C ARG A 189 -6.48 -11.53 -8.76
N LEU A 190 -5.60 -10.82 -9.46
CA LEU A 190 -5.89 -9.50 -9.98
C LEU A 190 -6.42 -9.66 -11.41
N GLY A 191 -7.51 -8.97 -11.76
CA GLY A 191 -8.01 -8.95 -13.13
C GLY A 191 -6.96 -8.38 -14.10
N ILE A 192 -6.92 -8.91 -15.32
CA ILE A 192 -6.07 -8.41 -16.40
C ILE A 192 -6.63 -7.05 -16.84
N LEU A 193 -5.80 -6.01 -16.77
CA LEU A 193 -6.07 -4.80 -17.53
C LEU A 193 -5.77 -5.12 -18.99
N GLY A 194 -6.76 -4.98 -19.87
CA GLY A 194 -6.54 -5.07 -21.31
C GLY A 194 -5.28 -4.30 -21.72
N GLY A 195 -4.34 -5.02 -22.33
CA GLY A 195 -3.26 -4.40 -23.11
C GLY A 195 -1.94 -4.07 -22.40
N LEU A 196 -1.61 -4.60 -21.23
CA LEU A 196 -0.20 -4.62 -20.79
C LEU A 196 0.28 -6.04 -20.51
N ARG A 197 0.99 -6.61 -21.48
CA ARG A 197 2.02 -7.62 -21.18
C ARG A 197 3.09 -6.92 -20.33
N VAL A 198 3.33 -7.45 -19.14
CA VAL A 198 4.58 -7.21 -18.39
C VAL A 198 5.68 -8.02 -19.05
#